data_AF-A0A8C6D3T8-F1
#
_entry.id   AF-A0A8C6D3T8-F1
#
_cell.length_a   1.000
_cell.length_b   1.000
_cell.length_c   1.000
_cell.angle_alpha   90.00
_cell.angle_beta   90.00
_cell.angle_gamma   90.00
#
_symmetry.space_group_name_H-M   'P 1'
#
loop_
_entity.id
_entity.type
_entity.pdbx_description
1 polymer ?
#
loop_
_entity_poly.entity_id
_entity_poly.type
_entity_poly.pdbx_seq_one_letter_code
_entity_poly.pdbx_strand_id
1 'polypeptide(L)'
;MLKAKILFVGPCESGKTVLANFLTESSDITEYNPTQGVRFESCWPALMKDSHGVVIVFNADIPSHLKEIETWYSCFVQQQFLQNTQCLLIAHHKPGSGNDKENPALAPPLNKLKLVHSNLEDDPEEIRMEFVNYLRSIVNSVSESRDREEMSIIT
;
A
#
# COMPACT_ATOMS: atom_id res chain seq x y z
N MET A 1 18.29 14.34 2.83
CA MET A 1 17.31 13.82 1.84
C MET A 1 16.18 13.16 2.62
N LEU A 2 14.92 13.52 2.38
CA LEU A 2 13.77 12.86 3.00
C LEU A 2 13.68 11.43 2.44
N LYS A 3 13.51 10.43 3.31
CA LYS A 3 13.31 9.03 2.93
C LYS A 3 11.98 8.56 3.49
N ALA A 4 11.17 7.93 2.64
CA ALA A 4 9.93 7.27 3.05
C ALA A 4 10.05 5.77 2.78
N LYS A 5 9.58 4.97 3.73
CA LYS A 5 9.50 3.51 3.63
C LYS A 5 8.05 3.10 3.45
N ILE A 6 7.74 2.41 2.35
CA ILE A 6 6.39 1.96 2.03
C ILE A 6 6.39 0.45 1.87
N LEU A 7 5.44 -0.22 2.49
CA LEU A 7 5.29 -1.68 2.41
C LEU A 7 4.19 -2.05 1.43
N PHE A 8 4.46 -2.99 0.52
CA PHE A 8 3.45 -3.65 -0.30
C PHE A 8 3.08 -4.99 0.34
N VAL A 9 1.84 -5.14 0.78
CA VAL A 9 1.33 -6.33 1.49
C VAL A 9 0.02 -6.82 0.88
N GLY A 10 -0.41 -8.02 1.25
CA GLY A 10 -1.66 -8.60 0.75
C GLY A 10 -1.55 -10.08 0.35
N PRO A 11 -2.69 -10.71 0.01
CA PRO A 11 -2.82 -12.15 -0.24
C PRO A 11 -1.88 -12.69 -1.31
N CYS A 12 -1.59 -13.99 -1.29
CA CYS A 12 -0.80 -14.61 -2.36
C CYS A 12 -1.48 -14.40 -3.72
N GLU A 13 -0.72 -14.24 -4.80
CA GLU A 13 -1.26 -14.05 -6.17
C GLU A 13 -2.10 -12.78 -6.40
N SER A 14 -2.05 -11.81 -5.49
CA SER A 14 -2.73 -10.52 -5.69
C SER A 14 -2.06 -9.54 -6.65
N GLY A 15 -0.88 -9.86 -7.20
CA GLY A 15 -0.15 -8.97 -8.12
C GLY A 15 0.80 -7.96 -7.49
N LYS A 16 1.06 -8.04 -6.17
CA LYS A 16 2.01 -7.16 -5.44
C LYS A 16 3.34 -6.92 -6.18
N THR A 17 4.03 -7.99 -6.58
CA THR A 17 5.34 -7.88 -7.23
C THR A 17 5.26 -7.18 -8.57
N VAL A 18 4.24 -7.50 -9.37
CA VAL A 18 4.05 -6.91 -10.70
C VAL A 18 3.75 -5.41 -10.57
N LEU A 19 2.84 -5.05 -9.65
CA LEU A 19 2.53 -3.64 -9.37
C LEU A 19 3.72 -2.87 -8.82
N ALA A 20 4.44 -3.43 -7.85
CA ALA A 20 5.61 -2.76 -7.27
C ALA A 20 6.66 -2.47 -8.35
N ASN A 21 6.99 -3.46 -9.19
CA ASN A 21 7.95 -3.29 -10.28
C ASN A 21 7.48 -2.20 -11.26
N PHE A 22 6.23 -2.29 -11.72
CA PHE A 22 5.65 -1.34 -12.65
C PHE A 22 5.67 0.11 -12.12
N LEU A 23 5.35 0.30 -10.84
CA LEU A 23 5.36 1.61 -10.19
C LEU A 23 6.78 2.13 -9.95
N THR A 24 7.75 1.25 -9.69
CA THR A 24 9.16 1.64 -9.54
C THR A 24 9.83 2.04 -10.84
N GLU A 25 9.50 1.38 -11.95
CA GLU A 25 10.07 1.69 -13.27
C GLU A 25 9.72 3.09 -13.78
N SER A 26 8.59 3.64 -13.33
CA SER A 26 8.08 4.95 -13.76
C SER A 26 8.37 6.09 -12.79
N SER A 27 9.05 5.84 -11.68
CA SER A 27 9.21 6.82 -10.58
C SER A 27 10.69 7.12 -10.32
N ASP A 28 11.00 8.30 -9.76
CA ASP A 28 12.33 8.63 -9.19
C ASP A 28 12.63 7.83 -7.90
N ILE A 29 12.09 6.60 -7.77
CA ILE A 29 12.33 5.71 -6.64
C ILE A 29 13.71 5.10 -6.83
N THR A 30 14.69 5.62 -6.11
CA THR A 30 16.10 5.23 -6.28
C THR A 30 16.44 3.85 -5.73
N GLU A 31 15.58 3.25 -4.90
CA GLU A 31 15.88 2.01 -4.18
C GLU A 31 14.64 1.12 -4.03
N TYR A 32 14.62 -0.02 -4.71
CA TYR A 32 13.61 -1.08 -4.55
C TYR A 32 14.22 -2.29 -3.87
N ASN A 33 13.66 -2.67 -2.72
CA ASN A 33 14.10 -3.83 -1.95
C ASN A 33 12.96 -4.86 -1.92
N PRO A 34 12.89 -5.82 -2.87
CA PRO A 34 11.87 -6.85 -2.85
C PRO A 34 12.05 -7.72 -1.61
N THR A 35 11.02 -7.80 -0.75
CA THR A 35 11.01 -8.76 0.34
C THR A 35 10.67 -10.13 -0.23
N GLN A 36 11.57 -11.11 -0.06
CA GLN A 36 11.22 -12.50 -0.32
C GLN A 36 10.05 -12.87 0.60
N GLY A 37 8.97 -13.39 0.02
CA GLY A 37 7.65 -13.51 0.66
C GLY A 37 7.75 -13.94 2.12
N VAL A 38 7.47 -13.00 3.04
CA VAL A 38 7.59 -13.26 4.47
C VAL A 38 6.34 -14.01 4.92
N ARG A 39 6.46 -15.35 4.86
CA ARG A 39 5.42 -16.30 5.28
C ARG A 39 5.30 -16.45 6.80
N PHE A 40 6.15 -15.77 7.58
CA PHE A 40 6.20 -15.90 9.04
C PHE A 40 5.73 -14.61 9.73
N GLU A 41 4.60 -14.70 10.42
CA GLU A 41 4.00 -13.58 11.16
C GLU A 41 4.93 -12.98 12.22
N SER A 42 5.80 -13.81 12.81
CA SER A 42 6.78 -13.41 13.81
C SER A 42 7.78 -12.36 13.31
N CYS A 43 7.99 -12.26 12.00
CA CYS A 43 8.90 -11.27 11.40
C CYS A 43 8.20 -9.96 11.02
N TRP A 44 6.87 -9.89 11.06
CA TRP A 44 6.13 -8.70 10.63
C TRP A 44 6.51 -7.44 11.42
N PRO A 45 6.65 -7.48 12.77
CA PRO A 45 7.06 -6.28 13.52
C PRO A 45 8.39 -5.68 13.04
N ALA A 46 9.35 -6.53 12.67
CA ALA A 46 10.64 -6.08 12.15
C ALA A 46 10.51 -5.43 10.76
N LEU A 47 9.64 -5.94 9.90
CA LEU A 47 9.33 -5.33 8.60
C LEU A 47 8.62 -3.99 8.77
N MET A 48 7.71 -3.91 9.73
CA MET A 48 6.87 -2.73 9.97
C MET A 48 7.64 -1.59 10.61
N LYS A 49 8.71 -1.88 11.36
CA LYS A 49 9.56 -0.87 11.98
C LYS A 49 9.93 0.24 10.98
N ASP A 50 9.69 1.48 11.38
CA ASP A 50 9.99 2.70 10.62
C ASP A 50 9.28 2.80 9.26
N SER A 51 8.16 2.08 9.07
CA SER A 51 7.33 2.19 7.86
C SER A 51 6.46 3.43 7.94
N HIS A 52 6.45 4.19 6.85
CA HIS A 52 5.73 5.46 6.74
C HIS A 52 4.39 5.29 6.03
N GLY A 53 4.21 4.20 5.28
CA GLY A 53 2.98 3.87 4.61
C GLY A 53 2.85 2.39 4.22
N VAL A 54 1.62 1.96 3.98
CA VAL A 54 1.27 0.59 3.56
C VAL A 54 0.35 0.64 2.33
N VAL A 55 0.67 -0.18 1.34
CA VAL A 55 -0.17 -0.49 0.19
C VAL A 55 -0.66 -1.93 0.36
N ILE A 56 -1.97 -2.12 0.51
CA ILE A 56 -2.59 -3.44 0.58
C ILE A 56 -3.11 -3.77 -0.83
N VAL A 57 -2.58 -4.83 -1.44
CA VAL A 57 -2.94 -5.26 -2.79
C VAL A 57 -3.70 -6.57 -2.73
N PHE A 58 -4.86 -6.61 -3.36
CA PHE A 58 -5.70 -7.81 -3.46
C PHE A 58 -6.32 -7.91 -4.86
N ASN A 59 -6.81 -9.10 -5.19
CA ASN A 59 -7.61 -9.32 -6.39
C ASN A 59 -9.07 -9.50 -5.95
N ALA A 60 -9.97 -8.65 -6.45
CA ALA A 60 -11.39 -8.65 -6.09
C ALA A 60 -12.16 -9.87 -6.64
N ASP A 61 -11.66 -10.50 -7.71
CA ASP A 61 -12.24 -11.71 -8.31
C ASP A 61 -12.01 -12.96 -7.46
N ILE A 62 -11.17 -12.88 -6.43
CA ILE A 62 -10.83 -13.99 -5.55
C ILE A 62 -11.48 -13.74 -4.18
N PRO A 63 -12.61 -14.40 -3.85
CA PRO A 63 -13.37 -14.11 -2.63
C PRO A 63 -12.56 -14.28 -1.33
N SER A 64 -11.61 -15.22 -1.29
CA SER A 64 -10.76 -15.40 -0.10
C SER A 64 -9.90 -14.18 0.19
N HIS A 65 -9.52 -13.42 -0.84
CA HIS A 65 -8.71 -12.22 -0.67
C HIS A 65 -9.44 -11.15 0.14
N LEU A 66 -10.76 -11.00 -0.02
CA LEU A 66 -11.55 -10.02 0.74
C LEU A 66 -11.49 -10.28 2.25
N LYS A 67 -11.42 -11.55 2.65
CA LYS A 67 -11.23 -11.92 4.07
C LYS A 67 -9.78 -11.72 4.51
N GLU A 68 -8.82 -12.09 3.68
CA GLU A 68 -7.40 -11.96 4.01
C GLU A 68 -6.96 -10.50 4.16
N ILE A 69 -7.49 -9.56 3.36
CA ILE A 69 -7.16 -8.12 3.50
C ILE A 69 -7.57 -7.54 4.84
N GLU A 70 -8.57 -8.11 5.53
CA GLU A 70 -8.90 -7.71 6.90
C GLU A 70 -7.76 -8.08 7.86
N THR A 71 -7.17 -9.26 7.69
CA THR A 71 -5.98 -9.69 8.45
C THR A 71 -4.79 -8.80 8.15
N TRP A 72 -4.52 -8.52 6.87
CA TRP A 72 -3.43 -7.60 6.48
C TRP A 72 -3.63 -6.21 7.07
N TYR A 73 -4.85 -5.67 7.05
CA TYR A 73 -5.17 -4.39 7.65
C TYR A 73 -4.98 -4.39 9.17
N SER A 74 -5.45 -5.43 9.86
CA SER A 74 -5.28 -5.53 11.31
C SER A 74 -3.80 -5.52 11.70
N CYS A 75 -2.98 -6.33 11.02
CA CYS A 75 -1.57 -6.50 11.36
C CYS A 75 -0.70 -5.31 10.94
N PHE A 76 -0.91 -4.77 9.73
CA PHE A 76 -0.02 -3.77 9.15
C PHE A 76 -0.51 -2.33 9.30
N VAL A 77 -1.79 -2.10 9.61
CA VAL A 77 -2.35 -0.76 9.79
C VAL A 77 -2.79 -0.54 11.23
N GLN A 78 -3.70 -1.36 11.76
CA GLN A 78 -4.27 -1.12 13.09
C GLN A 78 -3.24 -1.31 14.21
N GLN A 79 -2.51 -2.44 14.22
CA GLN A 79 -1.49 -2.72 15.24
C GLN A 79 -0.30 -1.75 15.18
N GLN A 80 -0.07 -1.10 14.04
CA GLN A 80 1.00 -0.12 13.84
C GLN A 80 0.52 1.33 14.01
N PHE A 81 -0.76 1.53 14.32
CA PHE A 81 -1.37 2.85 14.49
C PHE A 81 -1.18 3.80 13.29
N LEU A 82 -1.10 3.23 12.07
CA LEU A 82 -0.99 4.02 10.85
C LEU A 82 -2.31 4.74 10.57
N GLN A 83 -2.20 5.99 10.12
CA GLN A 83 -3.34 6.79 9.72
C GLN A 83 -3.88 6.34 8.34
N ASN A 84 -5.16 6.59 8.08
CA ASN A 84 -5.77 6.24 6.80
C ASN A 84 -5.05 6.90 5.60
N THR A 85 -4.52 8.11 5.78
CA THR A 85 -3.73 8.84 4.75
C THR A 85 -2.40 8.19 4.44
N GLN A 86 -1.93 7.29 5.32
CA GLN A 86 -0.72 6.49 5.15
C GLN A 86 -1.00 5.14 4.48
N CYS A 87 -2.26 4.85 4.15
CA CYS A 87 -2.70 3.56 3.64
C CYS A 87 -3.34 3.71 2.25
N LEU A 88 -3.05 2.76 1.37
CA LEU A 88 -3.67 2.65 0.04
C LEU A 88 -4.16 1.22 -0.16
N LEU A 89 -5.38 1.05 -0.66
CA LEU A 89 -5.94 -0.24 -1.01
C LEU A 89 -6.01 -0.35 -2.53
N ILE A 90 -5.44 -1.41 -3.11
CA ILE A 90 -5.44 -1.65 -4.56
C ILE A 90 -6.17 -2.96 -4.87
N ALA A 91 -7.30 -2.85 -5.57
CA ALA A 91 -7.96 -3.97 -6.23
C ALA A 91 -7.31 -4.19 -7.60
N HIS A 92 -6.36 -5.11 -7.66
CA HIS A 92 -5.62 -5.43 -8.86
C HIS A 92 -6.28 -6.56 -9.65
N HIS A 93 -6.51 -6.27 -10.92
CA HIS A 93 -7.18 -7.10 -11.90
C HIS A 93 -6.16 -7.71 -12.85
N LYS A 94 -6.34 -8.99 -13.16
CA LYS A 94 -5.49 -9.66 -14.16
C LYS A 94 -5.88 -9.19 -15.56
N PRO A 95 -4.93 -9.13 -16.50
CA PRO A 95 -5.23 -9.04 -17.92
C PRO A 95 -6.41 -9.92 -18.36
N GLY A 96 -7.38 -9.32 -19.04
CA GLY A 96 -8.57 -10.02 -19.56
C GLY A 96 -9.60 -10.44 -18.50
N SER A 97 -9.47 -10.05 -17.23
CA SER A 97 -10.62 -10.08 -16.32
C SER A 97 -11.67 -9.08 -16.81
N GLY A 98 -12.95 -9.39 -16.59
CA GLY A 98 -14.05 -8.50 -17.00
C GLY A 98 -13.83 -7.09 -16.42
N ASN A 99 -14.27 -6.06 -17.16
CA ASN A 99 -14.02 -4.66 -16.80
C ASN A 99 -14.91 -4.18 -15.62
N ASP A 100 -15.33 -5.10 -14.74
CA ASP A 100 -16.16 -4.81 -13.58
C ASP A 100 -15.31 -4.10 -12.53
N LYS A 101 -15.26 -2.77 -12.64
CA LYS A 101 -14.76 -1.85 -11.61
C LYS A 101 -15.78 -1.67 -10.47
N GLU A 102 -16.66 -2.64 -10.24
CA GLU A 102 -17.58 -2.56 -9.10
C GLU A 102 -16.80 -2.64 -7.79
N ASN A 103 -17.13 -1.75 -6.85
CA ASN A 103 -16.50 -1.75 -5.55
C ASN A 103 -16.85 -3.05 -4.81
N PRO A 104 -15.86 -3.84 -4.36
CA PRO A 104 -16.13 -5.04 -3.59
C PRO A 104 -16.77 -4.68 -2.24
N ALA A 105 -17.54 -5.61 -1.69
CA ALA A 105 -18.08 -5.48 -0.34
C ALA A 105 -16.95 -5.60 0.70
N LEU A 106 -16.36 -4.47 1.08
CA LEU A 106 -15.28 -4.40 2.05
C LEU A 106 -15.80 -4.29 3.49
N ALA A 107 -15.04 -4.85 4.44
CA ALA A 107 -15.30 -4.68 5.86
C ALA A 107 -15.28 -3.19 6.27
N PRO A 108 -16.09 -2.77 7.28
CA PRO A 108 -16.24 -1.35 7.64
C PRO A 108 -14.94 -0.56 7.87
N PRO A 109 -13.87 -1.11 8.48
CA PRO A 109 -12.60 -0.38 8.64
C PRO A 109 -11.91 -0.07 7.31
N LEU A 110 -12.02 -0.97 6.32
CA LEU A 110 -11.39 -0.84 5.00
C LEU A 110 -12.08 0.20 4.12
N ASN A 111 -13.39 0.42 4.30
CA ASN A 111 -14.16 1.43 3.55
C ASN A 111 -13.67 2.88 3.77
N LYS A 112 -12.86 3.11 4.81
CA LYS A 112 -12.24 4.42 5.07
C LYS A 112 -10.95 4.64 4.30
N LEU A 113 -10.37 3.58 3.77
CA LEU A 113 -9.15 3.65 2.99
C LEU A 113 -9.48 4.04 1.55
N LYS A 114 -8.56 4.73 0.90
CA LYS A 114 -8.66 4.99 -0.53
C LYS A 114 -8.50 3.66 -1.28
N LEU A 115 -9.55 3.26 -1.99
CA LEU A 115 -9.55 2.11 -2.89
C LEU A 115 -9.25 2.58 -4.32
N VAL A 116 -8.31 1.91 -4.98
CA VAL A 116 -7.96 2.13 -6.38
C VAL A 116 -8.08 0.81 -7.12
N HIS A 117 -8.76 0.82 -8.27
CA HIS A 117 -8.80 -0.32 -9.17
C HIS A 117 -7.60 -0.24 -10.11
N SER A 118 -6.93 -1.36 -10.37
CA SER A 118 -5.75 -1.38 -11.22
C SER A 118 -5.80 -2.54 -12.21
N ASN A 119 -5.73 -2.21 -13.50
CA ASN A 119 -5.39 -3.13 -14.57
C ASN A 119 -4.24 -2.51 -15.37
N LEU A 120 -3.11 -3.22 -15.46
CA LEU A 120 -1.90 -2.69 -16.09
C LEU A 120 -1.95 -2.70 -17.62
N GLU A 121 -2.90 -3.40 -18.24
CA GLU A 121 -3.08 -3.40 -19.69
C GLU A 121 -4.08 -2.32 -20.15
N ASP A 122 -5.15 -2.11 -19.40
CA ASP A 122 -6.23 -1.20 -19.81
C ASP A 122 -5.92 0.28 -19.49
N ASP A 123 -5.52 0.57 -18.24
CA ASP A 123 -5.24 1.94 -17.79
C ASP A 123 -4.04 2.00 -16.83
N PRO A 124 -2.81 1.79 -17.35
CA PRO A 124 -1.58 1.84 -16.56
C PRO A 124 -1.29 3.22 -15.94
N GLU A 125 -1.77 4.31 -16.52
CA GLU A 125 -1.49 5.67 -16.06
C GLU A 125 -2.34 6.08 -14.86
N GLU A 126 -3.59 5.60 -14.78
CA GLU A 126 -4.48 5.84 -13.63
C GLU A 126 -3.81 5.39 -12.31
N ILE A 127 -3.27 4.16 -12.28
CA ILE A 127 -2.61 3.64 -11.07
C ILE A 127 -1.31 4.38 -10.74
N ARG A 128 -0.56 4.85 -11.75
CA ARG A 128 0.63 5.68 -11.53
C ARG A 128 0.27 6.99 -10.87
N MET A 129 -0.71 7.69 -11.42
CA MET A 129 -1.17 8.97 -10.89
C MET A 129 -1.65 8.82 -9.45
N GLU A 130 -2.43 7.77 -9.18
CA GLU A 130 -2.95 7.49 -7.86
C GLU A 130 -1.86 7.15 -6.84
N PHE A 131 -0.87 6.35 -7.25
CA PHE A 131 0.28 6.05 -6.41
C PHE A 131 1.14 7.28 -6.15
N VAL A 132 1.37 8.15 -7.14
CA VAL A 132 2.11 9.43 -6.96
C VAL A 132 1.39 10.36 -5.98
N ASN A 133 0.06 10.45 -6.05
CA ASN A 133 -0.72 11.23 -5.09
C ASN A 133 -0.61 10.67 -3.67
N TYR A 134 -0.64 9.34 -3.54
CA TYR A 134 -0.37 8.66 -2.28
C TYR A 134 1.05 8.95 -1.76
N LEU A 135 2.09 8.83 -2.59
CA LEU A 135 3.47 9.14 -2.24
C LEU A 135 3.61 10.58 -1.73
N ARG A 136 2.97 11.55 -2.40
CA ARG A 136 2.98 12.96 -1.96
C ARG A 136 2.39 13.12 -0.56
N SER A 137 1.28 12.44 -0.26
CA SER A 137 0.68 12.41 1.07
C SER A 137 1.64 11.86 2.13
N ILE A 138 2.34 10.75 1.81
CA ILE A 138 3.36 10.18 2.70
C ILE A 138 4.49 11.17 2.95
N VAL A 139 5.08 11.72 1.89
CA VAL A 139 6.21 12.65 2.00
C VAL A 139 5.85 13.87 2.85
N ASN A 140 4.66 14.44 2.66
CA ASN A 140 4.17 15.54 3.49
C ASN A 140 4.03 15.14 4.96
N SER A 141 3.49 13.96 5.24
CA SER A 141 3.37 13.45 6.60
C SER A 141 4.74 13.21 7.26
N VAL A 142 5.74 12.73 6.50
CA VAL A 142 7.10 12.52 7.00
C VAL A 142 7.78 13.87 7.29
N SER A 143 7.63 14.86 6.41
CA SER A 143 8.20 16.19 6.65
C SER A 143 7.60 16.85 7.89
N GLU A 144 6.27 16.79 8.06
CA GLU A 144 5.61 17.37 9.24
C GLU A 144 6.00 16.66 10.55
N SER A 145 6.27 15.36 10.52
CA SER A 145 6.76 14.63 11.71
C SER A 145 8.16 15.11 12.08
N ARG A 146 9.04 15.21 11.09
CA ARG A 146 10.41 15.65 11.28
C ARG A 146 10.48 17.08 11.82
N ASP A 147 9.71 18.01 11.24
CA ASP A 147 9.68 19.41 11.68
C ASP A 147 9.19 19.52 13.15
N ARG A 148 8.19 18.70 13.53
CA ARG A 148 7.70 18.61 14.92
C ARG A 148 8.77 18.09 15.88
N GLU A 149 9.52 17.07 15.49
CA GLU A 149 10.63 16.54 16.27
C GLU A 149 11.75 17.59 16.44
N GLU A 150 12.12 18.29 15.36
CA GLU A 150 13.14 19.36 15.41
C GLU A 150 12.72 20.52 16.34
N MET A 151 11.45 20.94 16.31
CA MET A 151 10.93 21.96 17.24
C MET A 151 10.90 21.51 18.70
N SER A 152 10.71 20.21 18.97
CA SER A 152 10.64 19.66 20.33
C SER A 152 11.97 19.64 21.07
N ILE A 153 13.09 19.78 20.35
CA ILE A 153 14.46 19.79 20.93
C ILE A 153 14.87 21.20 21.39
N ILE A 154 14.21 22.24 20.88
CA ILE A 154 14.59 23.65 21.10
C ILE A 154 13.88 24.26 22.34
N THR A 155 12.92 23.55 22.94
CA THR A 155 12.19 23.97 24.16
C THR A 155 12.55 23.08 25.35
#